data_AF-A0A388KDT0-F1
#
_entry.id   AF-A0A388KDT0-F1
#
_cell.length_a   1.000
_cell.length_b   1.000
_cell.length_c   1.000
_cell.angle_alpha   90.00
_cell.angle_beta   90.00
_cell.angle_gamma   90.00
#
_symmetry.space_group_name_H-M   'P 1'
#
loop_
_entity.id
_entity.type
_entity.pdbx_description
1 polymer ?
#
loop_
_entity_poly.entity_id
_entity_poly.type
_entity_poly.pdbx_seq_one_letter_code
_entity_poly.pdbx_strand_id
1 'polypeptide(L)'
;MARSACAAVAMAALLLLIAAAAPARAQPSSVTVNWVTYGGNGCSYSNTQYVLSPDWKTLTFLFGGMVATTDEGLANKRKACQMSISLNYPDGWSCTLGQVTGRGFADIAKDSKGIYETHFYFSGQTGTPSVTRKLKGELVANFEHTDSFSTQVWSQCNNVPNLNIKVVVRVEGKKAVIALDSADTNFELIYYLNWKEC
;
A
#
# COMPACT_ATOMS: atom_id res chain seq x y z
N MET A 1 18.89 -75.91 -20.74
CA MET A 1 19.35 -74.85 -21.65
C MET A 1 18.31 -73.75 -21.67
N ALA A 2 18.78 -72.51 -21.68
CA ALA A 2 18.08 -71.26 -21.40
C ALA A 2 16.85 -70.96 -22.28
N ARG A 3 15.85 -70.30 -21.70
CA ARG A 3 15.32 -68.95 -22.05
C ARG A 3 13.94 -68.72 -21.41
N SER A 4 13.59 -67.45 -21.18
CA SER A 4 12.31 -66.89 -20.69
C SER A 4 12.25 -66.65 -19.17
N ALA A 5 11.88 -65.49 -18.64
CA ALA A 5 11.44 -64.24 -19.24
C ALA A 5 11.83 -63.11 -18.28
N CYS A 6 12.58 -62.13 -18.77
CA CYS A 6 12.80 -60.86 -18.08
C CYS A 6 11.64 -59.95 -18.50
N ALA A 7 10.55 -59.96 -17.75
CA ALA A 7 9.47 -59.01 -17.96
C ALA A 7 8.73 -58.78 -16.65
N ALA A 8 8.47 -57.49 -16.40
CA ALA A 8 7.49 -56.97 -15.45
C ALA A 8 7.89 -56.87 -13.98
N VAL A 9 8.86 -56.00 -13.65
CA VAL A 9 8.71 -55.10 -12.47
C VAL A 9 9.46 -53.78 -12.73
N ALA A 10 8.98 -52.98 -13.68
CA ALA A 10 9.50 -51.62 -13.85
C ALA A 10 8.40 -50.71 -14.38
N MET A 11 7.40 -50.38 -13.55
CA MET A 11 6.48 -49.25 -13.74
C MET A 11 5.43 -49.27 -12.63
N ALA A 12 5.61 -48.50 -11.56
CA ALA A 12 4.52 -47.95 -10.74
C ALA A 12 5.09 -47.16 -9.54
N ALA A 13 5.84 -46.10 -9.81
CA ALA A 13 6.12 -45.08 -8.79
C ALA A 13 6.26 -43.72 -9.46
N LEU A 14 5.18 -43.27 -10.11
CA LEU A 14 5.02 -41.87 -10.49
C LEU A 14 3.68 -41.39 -9.94
N LEU A 15 3.60 -41.34 -8.61
CA LEU A 15 2.51 -40.67 -7.89
C LEU A 15 2.72 -39.16 -8.04
N LEU A 16 2.07 -38.63 -9.08
CA LEU A 16 1.57 -37.27 -9.28
C LEU A 16 1.80 -36.29 -8.10
N LEU A 17 2.86 -35.49 -8.19
CA LEU A 17 2.95 -34.18 -7.54
C LEU A 17 2.18 -33.18 -8.40
N ILE A 18 0.84 -33.17 -8.32
CA ILE A 18 0.08 -32.00 -8.78
C ILE A 18 0.22 -30.97 -7.66
N ALA A 19 1.31 -30.19 -7.71
CA ALA A 19 1.31 -28.92 -6.99
C ALA A 19 0.17 -28.10 -7.59
N ALA A 20 -0.90 -27.88 -6.83
CA ALA A 20 -1.95 -26.95 -7.19
C ALA A 20 -1.31 -25.56 -7.29
N ALA A 21 -0.85 -25.18 -8.49
CA ALA A 21 -0.49 -23.82 -8.79
C ALA A 21 -1.78 -23.01 -8.62
N ALA A 22 -1.88 -22.25 -7.53
CA ALA A 22 -2.92 -21.24 -7.41
C ALA A 22 -2.85 -20.38 -8.69
N PRO A 23 -3.98 -20.10 -9.37
CA PRO A 23 -3.95 -19.27 -10.56
C PRO A 23 -3.26 -17.96 -10.18
N ALA A 24 -2.16 -17.66 -10.87
CA ALA A 24 -1.51 -16.37 -10.72
C ALA A 24 -2.58 -15.32 -10.99
N ARG A 25 -2.80 -14.42 -10.04
CA ARG A 25 -3.79 -13.35 -10.19
C ARG A 25 -3.44 -12.59 -11.46
N ALA A 26 -4.39 -12.50 -12.39
CA ALA A 26 -4.20 -11.86 -13.68
C ALA A 26 -3.64 -10.45 -13.47
N GLN A 27 -2.57 -10.11 -14.18
CA GLN A 27 -1.85 -8.83 -14.07
C GLN A 27 -1.47 -8.30 -15.46
N PRO A 28 -1.42 -6.97 -15.66
CA PRO A 28 -1.00 -6.38 -16.92
C PRO A 28 0.43 -6.80 -17.29
N SER A 29 0.78 -6.76 -18.57
CA SER A 29 2.12 -7.11 -19.06
C SER A 29 3.18 -6.06 -18.74
N SER A 30 2.77 -4.83 -18.40
CA SER A 30 3.66 -3.73 -18.02
C SER A 30 2.89 -2.64 -17.30
N VAL A 31 3.50 -2.00 -16.30
CA VAL A 31 2.98 -0.77 -15.70
C VAL A 31 4.13 0.19 -15.49
N THR A 32 3.94 1.46 -15.87
CA THR A 32 4.91 2.53 -15.62
C THR A 32 4.25 3.68 -14.88
N VAL A 33 5.05 4.40 -14.09
CA VAL A 33 4.67 5.70 -13.54
C VAL A 33 5.19 6.77 -14.50
N ASN A 34 4.29 7.49 -15.17
CA ASN A 34 4.69 8.59 -16.06
C ASN A 34 5.19 9.78 -15.25
N TRP A 35 4.48 10.11 -14.18
CA TRP A 35 4.85 11.15 -13.24
C TRP A 35 4.08 11.02 -11.93
N VAL A 36 4.61 11.65 -10.90
CA VAL A 36 3.96 11.84 -9.60
C VAL A 36 4.06 13.31 -9.23
N THR A 37 2.94 13.90 -8.83
CA THR A 37 2.92 15.21 -8.18
C THR A 37 2.35 15.09 -6.78
N TYR A 38 2.84 15.89 -5.85
CA TYR A 38 2.32 15.92 -4.50
C TYR A 38 2.45 17.28 -3.85
N GLY A 39 1.56 17.55 -2.90
CA GLY A 39 1.55 18.80 -2.14
C GLY A 39 0.77 18.68 -0.83
N GLY A 40 1.18 19.47 0.16
CA GLY A 40 0.59 19.49 1.48
C GLY A 40 1.59 20.00 2.52
N ASN A 41 1.21 19.99 3.79
CA ASN A 41 2.08 20.40 4.89
C ASN A 41 2.92 19.25 5.47
N GLY A 42 2.76 18.02 4.95
CA GLY A 42 3.52 16.84 5.35
C GLY A 42 4.40 16.22 4.26
N CYS A 43 4.43 16.79 3.05
CA CYS A 43 5.27 16.32 1.95
C CYS A 43 5.82 17.47 1.10
N SER A 44 7.03 17.30 0.61
CA SER A 44 7.74 18.19 -0.31
C SER A 44 8.64 17.37 -1.21
N TYR A 45 9.10 17.95 -2.33
CA TYR A 45 10.05 17.27 -3.23
C TYR A 45 11.38 16.93 -2.56
N SER A 46 11.73 17.58 -1.44
CA SER A 46 12.96 17.33 -0.69
C SER A 46 12.85 16.24 0.37
N ASN A 47 11.64 15.87 0.79
CA ASN A 47 11.43 14.94 1.91
C ASN A 47 10.52 13.76 1.57
N THR A 48 10.09 13.63 0.32
CA THR A 48 9.16 12.59 -0.11
C THR A 48 9.76 11.83 -1.28
N GLN A 49 9.81 10.52 -1.16
CA GLN A 49 10.28 9.60 -2.19
C GLN A 49 9.19 8.58 -2.51
N TYR A 50 9.20 8.05 -3.72
CA TYR A 50 8.28 6.98 -4.11
C TYR A 50 8.98 5.93 -4.97
N VAL A 51 8.48 4.69 -4.89
CA VAL A 51 8.97 3.55 -5.67
C VAL A 51 7.77 2.71 -6.09
N LEU A 52 7.69 2.38 -7.38
CA LEU A 52 6.82 1.30 -7.87
C LEU A 52 7.64 0.00 -7.90
N SER A 53 7.11 -1.08 -7.32
CA SER A 53 7.78 -2.37 -7.34
C SER A 53 7.92 -2.93 -8.76
N PRO A 54 8.95 -3.76 -9.02
CA PRO A 54 9.15 -4.37 -10.34
C PRO A 54 8.00 -5.24 -10.83
N ASP A 55 7.17 -5.76 -9.92
CA ASP A 55 5.98 -6.57 -10.25
C ASP A 55 4.69 -5.75 -10.31
N TRP A 56 4.78 -4.43 -10.15
CA TRP A 56 3.69 -3.46 -10.28
C TRP A 56 2.54 -3.66 -9.30
N LYS A 57 2.78 -4.36 -8.20
CA LYS A 57 1.76 -4.61 -7.17
C LYS A 57 1.81 -3.64 -6.03
N THR A 58 2.92 -2.93 -5.85
CA THR A 58 3.10 -2.03 -4.71
C THR A 58 3.67 -0.69 -5.13
N LEU A 59 3.00 0.37 -4.70
CA LEU A 59 3.49 1.73 -4.79
C LEU A 59 3.83 2.20 -3.38
N THR A 60 5.12 2.36 -3.10
CA THR A 60 5.61 2.79 -1.79
C THR A 60 5.90 4.28 -1.80
N PHE A 61 5.46 4.98 -0.75
CA PHE A 61 5.86 6.34 -0.44
C PHE A 61 6.58 6.40 0.90
N LEU A 62 7.70 7.12 0.92
CA LEU A 62 8.49 7.42 2.10
C LEU A 62 8.35 8.92 2.38
N PHE A 63 7.85 9.27 3.57
CA PHE A 63 7.63 10.64 3.97
C PHE A 63 8.50 11.03 5.16
N GLY A 64 9.34 12.05 4.98
CA GLY A 64 10.07 12.71 6.08
C GLY A 64 9.24 13.77 6.81
N GLY A 65 8.17 14.28 6.20
CA GLY A 65 7.37 15.39 6.75
C GLY A 65 6.05 15.00 7.42
N MET A 66 5.66 13.72 7.37
CA MET A 66 4.37 13.23 7.89
C MET A 66 4.44 12.95 9.41
N VAL A 67 4.99 13.90 10.17
CA VAL A 67 5.12 13.83 11.64
C VAL A 67 4.03 14.69 12.29
N ALA A 68 3.17 14.08 13.09
CA ALA A 68 2.16 14.80 13.87
C ALA A 68 2.44 14.66 15.37
N THR A 69 2.40 15.77 16.09
CA THR A 69 2.71 15.83 17.53
C THR A 69 1.81 16.81 18.28
N THR A 70 1.49 16.47 19.53
CA THR A 70 0.83 17.36 20.49
C THR A 70 1.79 18.33 21.17
N ASP A 71 3.10 18.09 21.07
CA ASP A 71 4.14 18.80 21.82
C ASP A 71 4.53 20.13 21.15
N GLU A 72 3.97 20.40 19.97
CA GLU A 72 4.17 21.63 19.20
C GLU A 72 2.83 22.35 18.92
N GLY A 73 2.90 23.45 18.17
CA GLY A 73 1.73 24.26 17.81
C GLY A 73 0.65 23.50 17.03
N LEU A 74 -0.55 24.09 16.96
CA LEU A 74 -1.73 23.46 16.33
C LEU A 74 -1.49 22.96 14.89
N ALA A 75 -0.62 23.63 14.14
CA ALA A 75 -0.26 23.24 12.77
C ALA A 75 0.45 21.87 12.68
N ASN A 76 1.06 21.39 13.77
CA ASN A 76 1.77 20.11 13.83
C ASN A 76 0.92 18.99 14.42
N LYS A 77 -0.31 19.26 14.88
CA LYS A 77 -1.26 18.21 15.25
C LYS A 77 -1.87 17.48 14.06
N ARG A 78 -1.68 18.01 12.84
CA ARG A 78 -2.21 17.46 11.60
C ARG A 78 -1.27 17.70 10.42
N LYS A 79 -0.77 16.62 9.83
CA LYS A 79 -0.05 16.62 8.55
C LYS A 79 -0.89 15.98 7.47
N ALA A 80 -0.78 16.48 6.25
CA ALA A 80 -1.44 15.90 5.10
C ALA A 80 -0.55 16.00 3.86
N CYS A 81 -0.72 15.02 2.97
CA CYS A 81 -0.16 15.03 1.63
C CYS A 81 -1.23 14.57 0.65
N GLN A 82 -1.43 15.36 -0.42
CA GLN A 82 -2.21 15.00 -1.58
C GLN A 82 -1.26 14.58 -2.68
N MET A 83 -1.43 13.38 -3.22
CA MET A 83 -0.63 12.81 -4.31
C MET A 83 -1.52 12.59 -5.53
N SER A 84 -0.99 12.84 -6.71
CA SER A 84 -1.59 12.50 -8.00
C SER A 84 -0.56 11.71 -8.81
N ILE A 85 -0.93 10.50 -9.20
CA ILE A 85 -0.07 9.52 -9.85
C ILE A 85 -0.63 9.23 -11.23
N SER A 86 0.15 9.51 -12.27
CA SER A 86 -0.17 9.09 -13.63
C SER A 86 0.48 7.73 -13.87
N LEU A 87 -0.36 6.69 -13.92
CA LEU A 87 0.06 5.36 -14.34
C LEU A 87 -0.09 5.22 -15.85
N ASN A 88 0.59 4.24 -16.42
CA ASN A 88 0.37 3.77 -17.78
C ASN A 88 0.43 2.24 -17.76
N TYR A 89 -0.60 1.60 -18.33
CA TYR A 89 -0.74 0.15 -18.39
C TYR A 89 -1.58 -0.22 -19.64
N PRO A 90 -1.44 -1.45 -20.19
CA PRO A 90 -2.13 -1.87 -21.39
C PRO A 90 -3.66 -1.74 -21.33
N ASP A 91 -4.28 -1.58 -22.49
CA ASP A 91 -5.72 -1.71 -22.66
C ASP A 91 -6.21 -3.10 -22.20
N GLY A 92 -7.49 -3.17 -21.83
CA GLY A 92 -8.09 -4.38 -21.26
C GLY A 92 -7.87 -4.53 -19.75
N TRP A 93 -7.28 -3.53 -19.08
CA TRP A 93 -7.01 -3.58 -17.64
C TRP A 93 -7.70 -2.47 -16.86
N SER A 94 -8.05 -2.81 -15.62
CA SER A 94 -8.54 -1.88 -14.61
C SER A 94 -7.76 -2.06 -13.31
N CYS A 95 -7.46 -0.94 -12.65
CA CYS A 95 -6.71 -0.87 -11.41
C CYS A 95 -7.61 -0.42 -10.25
N THR A 96 -7.33 -0.90 -9.04
CA THR A 96 -7.84 -0.30 -7.80
C THR A 96 -6.76 -0.33 -6.73
N LEU A 97 -6.94 0.46 -5.67
CA LEU A 97 -6.13 0.39 -4.48
C LEU A 97 -6.79 -0.56 -3.48
N GLY A 98 -6.20 -1.75 -3.29
CA GLY A 98 -6.80 -2.81 -2.48
C GLY A 98 -6.52 -2.69 -0.99
N GLN A 99 -5.25 -2.47 -0.65
CA GLN A 99 -4.75 -2.41 0.72
C GLN A 99 -3.72 -1.30 0.86
N VAL A 100 -3.47 -0.90 2.11
CA VAL A 100 -2.35 -0.05 2.49
C VAL A 100 -1.67 -0.61 3.73
N THR A 101 -0.34 -0.74 3.70
CA THR A 101 0.47 -0.97 4.90
C THR A 101 1.05 0.36 5.34
N GLY A 102 0.84 0.75 6.59
CA GLY A 102 1.50 1.89 7.21
C GLY A 102 2.53 1.47 8.24
N ARG A 103 3.72 2.08 8.15
CA ARG A 103 4.84 1.85 9.06
C ARG A 103 5.37 3.16 9.62
N GLY A 104 5.77 3.12 10.89
CA GLY A 104 6.38 4.25 11.57
C GLY A 104 6.48 4.01 13.07
N PHE A 105 6.64 5.09 13.82
CA PHE A 105 6.76 5.07 15.28
C PHE A 105 5.62 5.87 15.93
N ALA A 106 5.18 5.40 17.10
CA ALA A 106 4.20 6.09 17.93
C ALA A 106 4.69 6.19 19.38
N ASP A 107 4.64 7.41 19.95
CA ASP A 107 4.72 7.68 21.40
C ASP A 107 3.40 8.33 21.80
N ILE A 108 2.51 7.55 22.40
CA ILE A 108 1.14 7.94 22.75
C ILE A 108 0.95 7.67 24.24
N ALA A 109 0.55 8.71 24.97
CA ALA A 109 0.20 8.58 26.38
C ALA A 109 -1.24 8.08 26.56
N LYS A 110 -1.56 7.73 27.81
CA LYS A 110 -2.93 7.44 28.23
C LYS A 110 -3.91 8.53 27.78
N ASP A 111 -5.10 8.11 27.40
CA ASP A 111 -6.21 8.97 26.93
C ASP A 111 -5.85 9.85 25.72
N SER A 112 -4.80 9.49 24.98
CA SER A 112 -4.36 10.13 23.74
C SER A 112 -4.42 9.13 22.59
N LYS A 113 -4.35 9.62 21.35
CA LYS A 113 -4.35 8.78 20.16
C LYS A 113 -3.62 9.42 18.99
N GLY A 114 -3.02 8.57 18.19
CA GLY A 114 -2.54 8.86 16.86
C GLY A 114 -3.48 8.27 15.82
N ILE A 115 -3.66 8.97 14.72
CA ILE A 115 -4.57 8.60 13.64
C ILE A 115 -3.85 8.81 12.32
N TYR A 116 -3.86 7.81 11.45
CA TYR A 116 -3.54 8.02 10.05
C TYR A 116 -4.65 7.47 9.17
N GLU A 117 -5.00 8.24 8.15
CA GLU A 117 -6.05 7.90 7.19
C GLU A 117 -5.51 8.04 5.77
N THR A 118 -5.95 7.12 4.91
CA THR A 118 -5.73 7.19 3.47
C THR A 118 -7.08 7.24 2.78
N HIS A 119 -7.22 8.15 1.82
CA HIS A 119 -8.31 8.20 0.87
C HIS A 119 -7.75 8.05 -0.53
N PHE A 120 -8.47 7.40 -1.43
CA PHE A 120 -8.09 7.42 -2.84
C PHE A 120 -9.30 7.65 -3.75
N TYR A 121 -9.03 8.12 -4.96
CA TYR A 121 -10.01 8.26 -6.03
C TYR A 121 -9.29 8.33 -7.37
N PHE A 122 -10.03 8.12 -8.45
CA PHE A 122 -9.55 8.30 -9.81
C PHE A 122 -10.11 9.59 -10.40
N SER A 123 -9.27 10.38 -11.08
CA SER A 123 -9.70 11.63 -11.71
C SER A 123 -10.90 11.42 -12.64
N GLY A 124 -11.91 12.27 -12.53
CA GLY A 124 -13.13 12.20 -13.35
C GLY A 124 -14.12 11.10 -12.94
N GLN A 125 -13.84 10.32 -11.89
CA GLN A 125 -14.75 9.30 -11.37
C GLN A 125 -15.35 9.70 -10.02
N THR A 126 -16.53 9.16 -9.72
CA THR A 126 -17.15 9.29 -8.40
C THR A 126 -16.64 8.23 -7.43
N GLY A 127 -16.81 8.49 -6.14
CA GLY A 127 -16.39 7.60 -5.08
C GLY A 127 -14.99 7.92 -4.55
N THR A 128 -14.85 7.86 -3.23
CA THR A 128 -13.58 8.14 -2.55
C THR A 128 -13.43 7.18 -1.37
N PRO A 129 -13.07 5.91 -1.62
CA PRO A 129 -12.84 4.97 -0.55
C PRO A 129 -11.79 5.50 0.42
N SER A 130 -11.94 5.10 1.69
CA SER A 130 -11.06 5.53 2.75
C SER A 130 -10.81 4.41 3.73
N VAL A 131 -9.70 4.56 4.43
CA VAL A 131 -9.30 3.67 5.50
C VAL A 131 -8.62 4.49 6.60
N THR A 132 -8.87 4.11 7.84
CA THR A 132 -8.40 4.88 9.01
C THR A 132 -7.89 3.94 10.07
N ARG A 133 -6.62 4.11 10.44
CA ARG A 133 -6.01 3.45 11.58
C ARG A 133 -5.96 4.41 12.76
N LYS A 134 -6.32 3.89 13.95
CA LYS A 134 -6.23 4.61 15.22
C LYS A 134 -5.31 3.82 16.14
N LEU A 135 -4.20 4.45 16.54
CA LEU A 135 -3.29 3.97 17.57
C LEU A 135 -3.71 4.68 18.88
N LYS A 136 -3.97 3.91 19.94
CA LYS A 136 -4.56 4.44 21.18
C LYS A 136 -3.86 3.87 22.40
N GLY A 137 -3.94 4.61 23.50
CA GLY A 137 -3.46 4.17 24.79
C GLY A 137 -1.95 4.35 24.94
N GLU A 138 -1.43 3.86 26.04
CA GLU A 138 0.01 3.89 26.35
C GLU A 138 0.76 3.01 25.35
N LEU A 139 1.39 3.65 24.37
CA LEU A 139 2.11 2.99 23.29
C LEU A 139 3.40 3.75 23.02
N VAL A 140 4.54 3.08 23.13
CA VAL A 140 5.84 3.60 22.69
C VAL A 140 6.51 2.51 21.86
N ALA A 141 6.24 2.48 20.56
CA ALA A 141 6.70 1.40 19.69
C ALA A 141 6.67 1.78 18.21
N ASN A 142 7.46 1.04 17.44
CA ASN A 142 7.24 0.91 16.01
C ASN A 142 5.95 0.16 15.74
N PHE A 143 5.24 0.56 14.69
CA PHE A 143 4.04 -0.12 14.23
C PHE A 143 4.15 -0.46 12.76
N GLU A 144 3.54 -1.58 12.39
CA GLU A 144 3.26 -1.97 11.03
C GLU A 144 1.83 -2.51 10.99
N HIS A 145 0.95 -1.85 10.25
CA HIS A 145 -0.42 -2.30 10.10
C HIS A 145 -0.84 -2.25 8.64
N THR A 146 -1.40 -3.38 8.19
CA THR A 146 -2.03 -3.50 6.89
C THR A 146 -3.53 -3.39 7.04
N ASP A 147 -4.12 -2.46 6.30
CA ASP A 147 -5.54 -2.21 6.25
C ASP A 147 -6.08 -2.40 4.84
N SER A 148 -7.31 -2.91 4.73
CA SER A 148 -8.02 -3.02 3.46
C SER A 148 -9.07 -1.94 3.34
N PHE A 149 -9.27 -1.41 2.14
CA PHE A 149 -10.35 -0.45 1.90
C PHE A 149 -11.71 -1.17 1.98
N SER A 150 -12.66 -0.57 2.71
CA SER A 150 -14.01 -1.14 2.88
C SER A 150 -14.83 -1.12 1.59
N THR A 151 -14.51 -0.21 0.69
CA THR A 151 -15.09 -0.09 -0.64
C THR A 151 -13.98 -0.03 -1.68
N GLN A 152 -14.24 -0.57 -2.86
CA GLN A 152 -13.31 -0.53 -3.98
C GLN A 152 -13.92 0.29 -5.10
N VAL A 153 -13.19 1.32 -5.54
CA VAL A 153 -13.46 2.02 -6.80
C VAL A 153 -12.39 1.59 -7.77
N TRP A 154 -12.80 1.18 -8.96
CA TRP A 154 -11.93 0.70 -10.03
C TRP A 154 -11.73 1.81 -11.08
N SER A 155 -10.57 1.86 -11.72
CA SER A 155 -10.35 2.72 -12.88
C SER A 155 -11.29 2.31 -14.02
N GLN A 156 -11.69 3.26 -14.87
CA GLN A 156 -12.43 2.91 -16.10
C GLN A 156 -11.55 2.02 -16.99
N CYS A 157 -12.18 1.13 -17.74
CA CYS A 157 -11.49 0.29 -18.72
C CYS A 157 -10.99 1.14 -19.88
N ASN A 158 -9.79 0.84 -20.38
CA ASN A 158 -9.15 1.51 -21.53
C ASN A 158 -8.99 3.03 -21.36
N ASN A 159 -9.01 3.49 -20.11
CA ASN A 159 -8.72 4.86 -19.72
C ASN A 159 -7.82 4.77 -18.49
N VAL A 160 -6.74 5.55 -18.48
CA VAL A 160 -5.80 5.56 -17.37
C VAL A 160 -5.93 6.91 -16.63
N PRO A 161 -7.01 7.13 -15.86
CA PRO A 161 -7.15 8.36 -15.10
C PRO A 161 -6.09 8.39 -14.01
N ASN A 162 -5.66 9.58 -13.61
CA ASN A 162 -4.73 9.69 -12.49
C ASN A 162 -5.33 9.06 -11.24
N LEU A 163 -4.53 8.23 -10.58
CA LEU A 163 -4.81 7.75 -9.24
C LEU A 163 -4.44 8.87 -8.27
N ASN A 164 -5.39 9.34 -7.49
CA ASN A 164 -5.17 10.37 -6.48
C ASN A 164 -5.26 9.72 -5.11
N ILE A 165 -4.28 10.00 -4.25
CA ILE A 165 -4.21 9.47 -2.89
C ILE A 165 -4.00 10.63 -1.93
N LYS A 166 -4.85 10.71 -0.91
CA LYS A 166 -4.71 11.66 0.19
C LYS A 166 -4.37 10.92 1.47
N VAL A 167 -3.23 11.23 2.05
CA VAL A 167 -2.86 10.78 3.39
C VAL A 167 -3.02 11.93 4.38
N VAL A 168 -3.52 11.61 5.57
CA VAL A 168 -3.55 12.53 6.69
C VAL A 168 -3.06 11.80 7.94
N VAL A 169 -2.15 12.43 8.68
CA VAL A 169 -1.71 11.98 10.01
C VAL A 169 -2.12 13.03 11.04
N ARG A 170 -2.74 12.60 12.13
CA ARG A 170 -3.28 13.44 13.20
C ARG A 170 -3.00 12.86 14.57
N VAL A 171 -2.90 13.73 15.55
CA VAL A 171 -2.82 13.35 16.96
C VAL A 171 -3.84 14.12 17.79
N GLU A 172 -4.35 13.47 18.83
CA GLU A 172 -5.32 14.01 19.77
C GLU A 172 -4.97 13.58 21.20
N GLY A 173 -5.38 14.38 22.18
CA GLY A 173 -5.15 14.11 23.60
C GLY A 173 -4.09 15.03 24.22
N LYS A 174 -3.53 14.59 25.35
CA LYS A 174 -2.55 15.36 26.13
C LYS A 174 -1.14 15.22 25.57
N LYS A 175 -0.73 13.98 25.25
CA LYS A 175 0.59 13.66 24.69
C LYS A 175 0.46 12.55 23.66
N ALA A 176 0.76 12.85 22.41
CA ALA A 176 0.81 11.89 21.32
C ALA A 176 1.71 12.38 20.18
N VAL A 177 2.52 11.46 19.67
CA VAL A 177 3.39 11.62 18.51
C VAL A 177 3.16 10.43 17.58
N ILE A 178 2.90 10.69 16.31
CA ILE A 178 3.14 9.74 15.21
C ILE A 178 4.28 10.31 14.39
N ALA A 179 5.37 9.55 14.29
CA ALA A 179 6.60 9.98 13.66
C ALA A 179 7.27 8.87 12.86
N LEU A 180 8.42 9.25 12.32
CA LEU A 180 9.42 8.42 11.65
C LEU A 180 9.98 7.41 12.66
N ASP A 181 10.20 6.16 12.23
CA ASP A 181 11.00 5.23 13.02
C ASP A 181 12.45 5.73 13.09
N SER A 182 13.08 5.51 14.24
CA SER A 182 14.48 5.84 14.52
C SER A 182 15.48 5.02 13.69
N ALA A 183 15.07 3.85 13.16
CA ALA A 183 15.92 2.99 12.33
C ALA A 183 15.87 3.35 10.84
N ASP A 184 14.66 3.58 10.32
CA ASP A 184 14.40 3.96 8.94
C ASP A 184 13.61 5.26 8.96
N THR A 185 14.29 6.35 8.61
CA THR A 185 13.93 7.76 8.82
C THR A 185 12.68 8.27 8.09
N ASN A 186 11.71 7.41 7.79
CA ASN A 186 10.52 7.75 7.00
C ASN A 186 9.25 7.12 7.58
N PHE A 187 8.16 7.90 7.61
CA PHE A 187 6.83 7.32 7.68
C PHE A 187 6.55 6.68 6.32
N GLU A 188 6.36 5.37 6.29
CA GLU A 188 6.24 4.60 5.05
C GLU A 188 4.79 4.17 4.85
N LEU A 189 4.26 4.43 3.64
CA LEU A 189 2.98 3.89 3.19
C LEU A 189 3.19 3.04 1.93
N ILE A 190 2.78 1.78 2.00
CA ILE A 190 2.86 0.81 0.91
C ILE A 190 1.44 0.56 0.40
N TYR A 191 1.18 0.97 -0.82
CA TYR A 191 -0.13 0.90 -1.48
C TYR A 191 -0.18 -0.33 -2.39
N TYR A 192 -1.13 -1.25 -2.15
CA TYR A 192 -1.25 -2.48 -2.93
C TYR A 192 -2.23 -2.28 -4.10
N LEU A 193 -1.69 -2.32 -5.31
CA LEU A 193 -2.44 -2.22 -6.55
C LEU A 193 -3.04 -3.58 -6.89
N ASN A 194 -4.35 -3.59 -7.11
CA ASN A 194 -5.08 -4.75 -7.59
C ASN A 194 -5.50 -4.54 -9.03
N TRP A 195 -5.32 -5.58 -9.83
CA TRP A 195 -5.62 -5.59 -11.25
C TRP A 195 -6.78 -6.54 -11.55
N LYS A 196 -7.56 -6.20 -12.56
CA LYS A 196 -8.52 -7.09 -13.19
C LYS A 196 -8.60 -6.80 -14.68
N GLU A 197 -8.94 -7.83 -15.45
CA GLU A 197 -9.27 -7.67 -16.85
C GLU A 197 -10.64 -6.99 -17.00
N CYS A 198 -10.73 -6.23 -18.08
CA CYS A 198 -11.95 -5.81 -18.74
C CYS A 198 -12.24 -6.85 -19.85
#